data_AF-A0A9E4EWS7-F1
#
_entry.id   AF-A0A9E4EWS7-F1
#
_cell.length_a   1.000
_cell.length_b   1.000
_cell.length_c   1.000
_cell.angle_alpha   90.00
_cell.angle_beta   90.00
_cell.angle_gamma   90.00
#
_symmetry.space_group_name_H-M   'P 1'
#
loop_
_entity.id
_entity.type
_entity.pdbx_description
1 polymer ?
#
loop_
_entity_poly.entity_id
_entity_poly.type
_entity_poly.pdbx_seq_one_letter_code
_entity_poly.pdbx_strand_id
1 'polypeptide(L)' 'MTTEGLKQRLFAEVDRRLPEFQGLLRDVVAIPTDNPPGDTSACVAYLARYLKSKGLPADVYEPQPTVQ' A
#
# COMPACT_ATOMS: atom_id res chain seq x y z
N MET A 1 -26.50 -14.01 -7.29
CA MET A 1 -25.11 -14.06 -7.83
C MET A 1 -24.41 -15.23 -7.16
N THR A 2 -23.80 -16.14 -7.91
CA THR A 2 -23.09 -17.28 -7.32
C THR A 2 -21.71 -16.85 -6.81
N THR A 3 -21.15 -17.59 -5.84
CA THR A 3 -19.79 -17.36 -5.34
C THR A 3 -18.76 -17.40 -6.47
N GLU A 4 -18.93 -18.34 -7.42
CA GLU A 4 -18.04 -18.46 -8.57
C GLU A 4 -18.12 -17.23 -9.49
N GLY A 5 -19.33 -16.74 -9.77
CA GLY A 5 -19.51 -15.53 -10.55
C GLY A 5 -18.95 -14.28 -9.86
N LEU A 6 -18.95 -14.23 -8.52
CA LEU A 6 -18.28 -13.16 -7.77
C LEU A 6 -16.76 -13.24 -7.93
N LYS A 7 -16.17 -14.43 -7.77
CA LYS A 7 -14.72 -14.64 -7.91
C LYS A 7 -14.23 -14.22 -9.29
N GLN A 8 -14.93 -14.60 -10.36
CA GLN A 8 -14.58 -14.23 -11.72
C GLN A 8 -14.58 -12.70 -11.92
N ARG A 9 -15.56 -12.00 -11.35
CA ARG A 9 -15.60 -10.52 -11.41
C ARG A 9 -14.45 -9.89 -10.64
N LEU A 10 -14.11 -10.43 -9.47
CA LEU A 10 -12.98 -9.94 -8.68
C LEU A 10 -11.65 -10.15 -9.43
N PHE A 11 -11.43 -11.31 -10.03
CA PHE A 11 -10.23 -11.57 -10.84
C PHE A 11 -10.15 -10.65 -12.06
N ALA A 12 -11.25 -10.48 -12.79
CA ALA A 12 -11.27 -9.56 -13.93
C ALA A 12 -10.94 -8.12 -13.52
N GLU A 13 -11.41 -7.68 -12.34
CA GLU A 13 -11.08 -6.36 -11.81
C GLU A 13 -9.61 -6.23 -11.38
N VAL A 14 -9.03 -7.31 -10.82
CA VAL A 14 -7.60 -7.37 -10.51
C VAL A 14 -6.76 -7.28 -11.79
N ASP A 15 -7.10 -8.06 -12.81
CA ASP A 15 -6.40 -8.05 -14.10
C ASP A 15 -6.47 -6.68 -14.77
N ARG A 16 -7.65 -6.05 -14.74
CA ARG A 16 -7.86 -4.69 -15.25
C ARG A 16 -6.99 -3.65 -14.55
N ARG A 17 -6.74 -3.82 -13.25
CA ARG A 17 -5.93 -2.90 -12.42
C ARG A 17 -4.48 -3.35 -12.26
N LEU A 18 -4.07 -4.44 -12.87
CA LEU A 18 -2.71 -4.98 -12.76
C LEU A 18 -1.62 -3.93 -13.10
N PRO A 19 -1.75 -3.07 -14.13
CA PRO A 19 -0.76 -2.03 -14.39
C PRO A 19 -0.62 -1.02 -13.24
N GLU A 20 -1.72 -0.68 -12.56
CA GLU A 20 -1.71 0.19 -11.37
C GLU A 20 -0.96 -0.49 -10.22
N PHE A 21 -1.23 -1.77 -9.97
CA PHE A 21 -0.58 -2.53 -8.89
C PHE A 21 0.91 -2.74 -9.15
N GLN A 22 1.31 -2.97 -10.40
CA GLN A 22 2.71 -3.04 -10.80
C GLN A 22 3.42 -1.70 -10.58
N GLY A 23 2.77 -0.58 -10.95
CA GLY A 23 3.28 0.76 -10.67
C GLY A 23 3.45 1.02 -9.18
N LEU A 24 2.42 0.68 -8.38
CA LEU A 24 2.48 0.79 -6.93
C LEU A 24 3.64 -0.01 -6.34
N LEU A 25 3.78 -1.29 -6.72
CA LEU A 25 4.85 -2.16 -6.24
C LEU A 25 6.22 -1.62 -6.61
N ARG A 26 6.42 -1.21 -7.87
CA ARG A 26 7.67 -0.61 -8.34
C ARG A 26 8.04 0.60 -7.48
N ASP A 27 7.09 1.50 -7.27
CA ASP A 27 7.34 2.75 -6.56
C ASP A 27 7.63 2.51 -5.07
N VAL A 28 6.98 1.51 -4.45
CA VAL A 28 7.27 1.09 -3.06
C VAL A 28 8.67 0.49 -2.95
N VAL A 29 9.03 -0.45 -3.83
CA VAL A 29 10.34 -1.13 -3.79
C VAL A 29 11.49 -0.17 -4.10
N ALA A 30 11.24 0.89 -4.87
CA ALA A 30 12.23 1.93 -5.14
C ALA A 30 12.53 2.84 -3.94
N ILE A 31 11.66 2.86 -2.92
CA ILE A 31 11.90 3.64 -1.70
C ILE A 31 12.85 2.85 -0.82
N PRO A 32 14.03 3.41 -0.48
CA PRO A 32 14.93 2.76 0.45
C PRO A 32 14.23 2.66 1.81
N THR A 33 14.00 1.42 2.23
CA THR A 33 13.62 1.08 3.59
C THR A 33 14.73 0.19 4.11
N ASP A 34 15.64 0.72 4.92
CA ASP A 34 16.68 -0.15 5.46
C ASP A 34 15.99 -1.20 6.34
N ASN A 35 16.10 -2.47 5.94
CA ASN A 35 15.56 -3.59 6.70
C ASN A 35 16.22 -3.59 8.10
N PRO A 36 15.47 -3.68 9.22
CA PRO A 36 15.82 -2.96 10.45
C PRO A 36 17.24 -3.15 10.96
N PRO A 37 17.89 -2.07 11.44
CA PRO A 37 17.27 -0.80 11.88
C PRO A 37 17.39 0.31 10.83
N GLY A 38 16.27 0.69 10.21
CA GLY A 38 16.19 1.72 9.18
C GLY A 38 15.01 2.65 9.32
N ASP A 39 15.14 3.86 8.77
CA ASP A 39 14.00 4.78 8.63
C ASP A 39 13.05 4.28 7.52
N THR A 40 11.78 4.12 7.86
CA THR A 40 10.72 3.69 6.93
C THR A 40 9.73 4.81 6.62
N SER A 41 9.93 6.00 7.18
CA SER A 41 8.98 7.13 7.13
C SER A 41 8.62 7.53 5.70
N ALA A 42 9.59 7.52 4.79
CA ALA A 42 9.36 7.84 3.38
C ALA A 42 8.40 6.84 2.69
N CYS A 43 8.56 5.55 2.97
CA CYS A 43 7.70 4.50 2.41
C CYS A 43 6.29 4.58 2.99
N VAL A 44 6.18 4.79 4.30
CA VAL A 44 4.90 4.98 4.99
C VAL A 44 4.17 6.22 4.46
N ALA A 45 4.87 7.34 4.29
CA ALA A 45 4.30 8.57 3.74
C ALA A 45 3.80 8.39 2.29
N TYR A 46 4.56 7.64 1.47
CA TYR A 46 4.16 7.30 0.11
C TYR A 46 2.86 6.48 0.09
N LEU A 47 2.80 5.41 0.89
CA LEU A 47 1.62 4.54 0.98
C LEU A 47 0.39 5.29 1.50
N ALA A 48 0.54 6.11 2.53
CA ALA A 48 -0.55 6.91 3.07
C ALA A 48 -1.13 7.88 2.02
N ARG A 49 -0.27 8.53 1.22
CA ARG A 49 -0.70 9.39 0.11
C ARG A 49 -1.42 8.58 -0.98
N TYR A 50 -0.89 7.42 -1.35
CA TYR A 50 -1.53 6.55 -2.34
C TYR A 50 -2.94 6.15 -1.90
N LEU A 51 -3.11 5.67 -0.66
CA LEU A 51 -4.42 5.29 -0.11
C LEU A 51 -5.39 6.48 -0.06
N LYS A 52 -4.93 7.65 0.41
CA LYS A 52 -5.74 8.88 0.41
C LYS A 52 -6.17 9.29 -1.00
N SER A 53 -5.31 9.15 -2.00
CA SER A 53 -5.65 9.41 -3.41
C SER A 53 -6.75 8.48 -3.96
N LYS A 54 -6.96 7.32 -3.32
CA LYS A 54 -8.05 6.38 -3.63
C LYS A 54 -9.30 6.61 -2.78
N GLY A 55 -9.34 7.68 -2.00
CA GLY A 55 -10.43 8.01 -1.08
C GLY A 55 -10.46 7.14 0.18
N LEU A 56 -9.36 6.45 0.50
CA LEU A 56 -9.25 5.61 1.69
C LEU A 56 -8.60 6.39 2.85
N PRO A 57 -9.09 6.23 4.09
CA PRO A 57 -8.41 6.78 5.26
C PRO A 57 -7.07 6.07 5.46
N ALA A 58 -6.05 6.85 5.84
CA ALA A 58 -4.71 6.33 6.12
C ALA A 58 -4.04 7.19 7.20
N ASP A 59 -4.08 6.69 8.43
CA ASP A 59 -3.43 7.28 9.60
C ASP A 59 -2.06 6.64 9.80
N VAL A 60 -1.07 7.46 10.15
CA VAL A 60 0.31 7.03 10.39
C VAL A 60 0.58 7.08 11.88
N TYR A 61 1.15 5.99 12.41
CA TYR A 61 1.50 5.85 13.81
C TYR A 61 3.01 5.65 13.93
N GLU A 62 3.64 6.43 14.80
CA GLU A 62 5.05 6.30 15.15
C GLU A 62 5.19 6.02 16.65
N PRO A 63 6.17 5.20 17.07
CA PRO A 63 6.45 5.00 18.47
C PRO A 63 6.83 6.35 19.10
N GLN A 64 6.14 6.71 20.18
CA GLN A 64 6.57 7.84 21.00
C GLN A 64 7.94 7.51 21.59
N PRO A 65 8.86 8.50 21.68
CA PRO A 65 10.09 8.30 22.42
C PRO A 65 9.75 7.77 23.81
N THR A 66 10.27 6.60 24.16
CA THR A 66 10.18 6.14 25.55
C THR A 66 10.93 7.17 26.37
N VAL A 67 10.21 7.97 27.17
CA VAL A 67 10.82 8.86 28.14
C VAL A 67 11.64 7.97 29.08
N GLN A 68 12.96 8.07 29.02
CA GLN A 68 13.86 7.46 29.99
C GLN A 68 13.94 8.32 31.24
#